data_AF-A0A5K0XYE3-F1
#
_entry.id   AF-A0A5K0XYE3-F1
#
_cell.length_a   1.000
_cell.length_b   1.000
_cell.length_c   1.000
_cell.angle_alpha   90.00
_cell.angle_beta   90.00
_cell.angle_gamma   90.00
#
_symmetry.space_group_name_H-M   'P 1'
#
loop_
_entity.id
_entity.type
_entity.pdbx_description
1 polymer ?
#
loop_
_entity_poly.entity_id
_entity_poly.type
_entity_poly.pdbx_seq_one_letter_code
_entity_poly.pdbx_strand_id
1 'polypeptide(L)'
;NYFTLDAPLNVVNVHVYQNTILPMQKGGLLSKESRTTPFTLVITFPSGAEDADAAGKVYIDDDEDPEMQLGNGKSTYVDFLASVGKGKVKVWSKVDDGEFAVGLGLVIEKVIVVGAAGGSHGLQVEVDGQLLSPSSISEVSFSETAIENMGMAENVEGSTGKKGGMMVQVGGLALPLGKKFSLTWELNVTSGP
;
A
#
# COMPACT_ATOMS: atom_id res chain seq x y z
N ASN A 1 12.22 -14.36 23.16
CA ASN A 1 13.21 -14.30 22.07
C ASN A 1 13.54 -12.86 21.76
N TYR A 2 14.82 -12.54 21.70
CA TYR A 2 15.33 -11.23 21.27
C TYR A 2 16.22 -11.48 20.05
N PHE A 3 16.20 -10.55 19.10
CA PHE A 3 17.04 -10.60 17.90
C PHE A 3 18.00 -9.43 17.90
N THR A 4 19.28 -9.71 17.63
CA THR A 4 20.29 -8.68 17.39
C THR A 4 20.25 -8.35 15.91
N LEU A 5 19.93 -7.10 15.59
CA LEU A 5 19.91 -6.58 14.22
C LEU A 5 21.17 -5.77 13.96
N ASP A 6 21.71 -5.89 12.75
CA ASP A 6 22.80 -5.03 12.31
C ASP A 6 22.35 -3.56 12.30
N ALA A 7 23.13 -2.70 12.95
CA ALA A 7 22.93 -1.24 12.94
C ALA A 7 24.30 -0.54 12.84
N PRO A 8 24.94 -0.55 11.65
CA PRO A 8 26.15 0.25 11.40
C PRO A 8 25.93 1.73 11.69
N LEU A 9 27.02 2.50 11.82
CA LEU A 9 27.01 3.89 12.31
C LEU A 9 25.99 4.83 11.62
N ASN A 10 25.69 4.60 10.35
CA ASN A 10 24.79 5.42 9.53
C ASN A 10 23.42 4.74 9.25
N VAL A 11 23.06 3.70 10.00
CA VAL A 11 21.83 2.92 9.78
C VAL A 11 21.02 2.86 11.07
N VAL A 12 19.73 3.19 10.96
CA VAL A 12 18.75 2.98 12.03
C VAL A 12 17.72 1.95 11.59
N ASN A 13 17.44 1.00 12.47
CA ASN A 13 16.47 -0.07 12.22
C ASN A 13 15.04 0.45 12.40
N VAL A 14 14.26 0.46 11.31
CA VAL A 14 12.84 0.82 11.30
C VAL A 14 12.07 -0.33 10.67
N HIS A 15 11.04 -0.81 11.37
CA HIS A 15 10.23 -1.94 10.92
C HIS A 15 8.77 -1.55 10.92
N VAL A 16 8.04 -1.99 9.90
CA VAL A 16 6.59 -1.87 9.82
C VAL A 16 6.01 -3.26 10.11
N TYR A 17 5.07 -3.33 11.04
CA TYR A 17 4.43 -4.60 11.38
C TYR A 17 3.50 -5.05 10.24
N GLN A 18 3.30 -6.35 10.11
CA GLN A 18 2.35 -6.91 9.13
C GLN A 18 0.93 -6.38 9.33
N ASN A 19 0.08 -6.56 8.32
CA ASN A 19 -1.34 -6.16 8.30
C ASN A 19 -1.54 -4.64 8.39
N THR A 20 -0.57 -3.86 7.93
CA THR A 20 -0.57 -2.40 8.01
C THR A 20 -0.58 -1.80 6.61
N ILE A 21 -1.37 -0.73 6.42
CA ILE A 21 -1.25 0.16 5.26
C ILE A 21 -0.69 1.49 5.75
N LEU A 22 0.48 1.84 5.24
CA LEU A 22 1.19 3.08 5.54
C LEU A 22 1.08 4.04 4.35
N PRO A 23 0.23 5.08 4.41
CA PRO A 23 0.24 6.16 3.43
C PRO A 23 1.47 7.04 3.64
N MET A 24 2.21 7.30 2.55
CA MET A 24 3.45 8.07 2.56
C MET A 24 3.42 9.13 1.47
N GLN A 25 4.02 10.28 1.74
CA GLN A 25 4.34 11.30 0.74
C GLN A 25 5.86 11.43 0.61
N LYS A 26 6.31 12.00 -0.51
CA LYS A 26 7.74 12.27 -0.69
C LYS A 26 8.17 13.38 0.26
N GLY A 27 9.21 13.11 1.04
CA GLY A 27 9.82 14.14 1.89
C GLY A 27 10.44 15.27 1.07
N GLY A 28 10.44 16.46 1.64
CA GLY A 28 11.10 17.66 1.13
C GLY A 28 11.78 18.42 2.27
N LEU A 29 12.44 19.54 1.94
CA LEU A 29 13.05 20.41 2.96
C LEU A 29 11.98 21.07 3.84
N LEU A 30 10.81 21.35 3.26
CA LEU A 30 9.67 21.94 3.94
C LEU A 30 8.47 20.99 3.94
N SER A 31 7.72 20.95 5.04
CA SER A 31 6.47 20.18 5.14
C SER A 31 5.44 20.64 4.10
N LYS A 32 5.36 21.95 3.85
CA LYS A 32 4.46 22.53 2.84
C LYS A 32 4.71 21.99 1.42
N GLU A 33 5.97 21.76 1.06
CA GLU A 33 6.32 21.14 -0.23
C GLU A 33 5.93 19.66 -0.24
N SER A 34 6.26 18.95 0.84
CA SER A 34 5.97 17.51 0.98
C SER A 34 4.46 17.21 0.87
N ARG A 35 3.62 18.06 1.46
CA ARG A 35 2.15 17.96 1.47
C ARG A 35 1.52 18.04 0.07
N THR A 36 2.24 18.56 -0.93
CA THR A 36 1.76 18.64 -2.33
C THR A 36 2.16 17.43 -3.18
N THR A 37 2.99 16.54 -2.64
CA THR A 37 3.48 15.39 -3.41
C THR A 37 2.46 14.26 -3.46
N PRO A 38 2.47 13.42 -4.51
CA PRO A 38 1.62 12.24 -4.56
C PRO A 38 1.85 11.26 -3.42
N PHE A 39 0.83 10.48 -3.11
CA PHE A 39 0.88 9.41 -2.11
C PHE A 39 1.41 8.10 -2.69
N THR A 40 2.23 7.42 -1.89
CA THR A 40 2.54 5.99 -2.02
C THR A 40 1.88 5.24 -0.87
N LEU A 41 1.16 4.16 -1.15
CA LEU A 41 0.65 3.25 -0.11
C LEU A 41 1.56 2.04 0.04
N VAL A 42 2.14 1.84 1.23
CA VAL A 42 2.91 0.63 1.55
C VAL A 42 2.02 -0.32 2.35
N ILE A 43 1.77 -1.50 1.82
CA ILE A 43 0.86 -2.52 2.36
C ILE A 43 1.70 -3.71 2.78
N THR A 44 1.58 -4.10 4.05
CA THR A 44 2.32 -5.23 4.61
C THR A 44 1.37 -6.39 4.91
N PHE A 45 1.75 -7.58 4.46
CA PHE A 45 1.13 -8.84 4.82
C PHE A 45 2.17 -9.72 5.55
N PRO A 46 1.74 -10.79 6.25
CA PRO A 46 2.65 -11.79 6.76
C PRO A 46 3.48 -12.39 5.61
N SER A 47 4.73 -12.79 5.86
CA SER A 47 5.57 -13.37 4.81
C SER A 47 4.97 -14.68 4.27
N GLY A 48 4.75 -14.74 2.97
CA GLY A 48 4.12 -15.86 2.28
C GLY A 48 2.61 -15.96 2.50
N ALA A 49 1.93 -14.85 2.79
CA ALA A 49 0.49 -14.88 3.06
C ALA A 49 -0.33 -15.30 1.84
N GLU A 50 -1.19 -16.30 2.04
CA GLU A 50 -2.19 -16.74 1.07
C GLU A 50 -3.60 -16.19 1.40
N ASP A 51 -3.82 -15.83 2.67
CA ASP A 51 -5.05 -15.23 3.19
C ASP A 51 -4.70 -14.29 4.35
N ALA A 52 -4.90 -12.97 4.17
CA ALA A 52 -4.67 -11.94 5.19
C ALA A 52 -5.29 -10.60 4.81
N ASP A 53 -5.61 -9.79 5.82
CA ASP A 53 -6.09 -8.42 5.65
C ASP A 53 -5.09 -7.40 6.22
N ALA A 54 -5.09 -6.19 5.66
CA ALA A 54 -4.33 -5.04 6.13
C ALA A 54 -5.20 -3.79 6.14
N ALA A 55 -4.93 -2.87 7.07
CA ALA A 55 -5.66 -1.61 7.18
C ALA A 55 -4.74 -0.43 7.50
N GLY A 56 -5.18 0.76 7.10
CA GLY A 56 -4.51 2.02 7.38
C GLY A 56 -5.45 3.19 7.15
N LYS A 57 -5.02 4.38 7.51
CA LYS A 57 -5.86 5.58 7.42
C LYS A 57 -5.02 6.81 7.21
N VAL A 58 -5.60 7.81 6.56
CA VAL A 58 -5.02 9.15 6.45
C VAL A 58 -6.10 10.19 6.74
N TYR A 59 -5.71 11.23 7.45
CA TYR A 59 -6.49 12.44 7.65
C TYR A 59 -5.69 13.61 7.07
N ILE A 60 -6.33 14.45 6.28
CA ILE A 60 -5.73 15.64 5.67
C ILE A 60 -6.65 16.82 5.94
N ASP A 61 -6.10 17.94 6.38
CA ASP A 61 -6.80 19.20 6.60
C ASP A 61 -5.99 20.41 6.12
N ASP A 62 -6.51 21.60 6.40
CA ASP A 62 -5.89 22.87 6.08
C ASP A 62 -4.77 23.31 7.04
N ASP A 63 -4.59 22.60 8.17
CA ASP A 63 -3.60 22.90 9.24
C ASP A 63 -3.81 24.26 9.94
N GLU A 64 -4.99 24.87 9.78
CA GLU A 64 -5.35 26.16 10.39
C GLU A 64 -6.38 26.01 11.50
N ASP A 65 -7.26 25.00 11.42
CA ASP A 65 -8.30 24.78 12.42
C ASP A 65 -7.73 24.08 13.68
N PRO A 66 -7.97 24.61 14.89
CA PRO A 66 -7.44 24.05 16.14
C PRO A 66 -8.07 22.70 16.51
N GLU A 67 -9.22 22.36 15.92
CA GLU A 67 -9.94 21.11 16.16
C GLU A 67 -9.96 20.27 14.89
N MET A 68 -9.57 19.00 15.01
CA MET A 68 -9.67 18.03 13.91
C MET A 68 -11.13 17.60 13.73
N GLN A 69 -11.86 18.26 12.83
CA GLN A 69 -13.25 17.96 12.53
C GLN A 69 -13.46 17.67 11.04
N LEU A 70 -14.35 16.72 10.79
CA LEU A 70 -14.93 16.45 9.48
C LEU A 70 -16.19 17.32 9.27
N GLY A 71 -16.59 17.52 8.02
CA GLY A 71 -17.83 18.18 7.63
C GLY A 71 -17.77 19.69 7.43
N ASN A 72 -16.59 20.31 7.60
CA ASN A 72 -16.37 21.74 7.37
C ASN A 72 -15.87 22.06 5.94
N GLY A 73 -15.69 21.05 5.08
CA GLY A 73 -15.17 21.19 3.72
C GLY A 73 -13.67 21.48 3.63
N LYS A 74 -12.95 21.41 4.76
CA LYS A 74 -11.51 21.71 4.86
C LYS A 74 -10.67 20.51 5.27
N SER A 75 -11.29 19.33 5.31
CA SER A 75 -10.63 18.09 5.69
C SER A 75 -11.15 16.91 4.89
N THR A 76 -10.34 15.86 4.80
CA THR A 76 -10.66 14.59 4.18
C THR A 76 -10.14 13.47 5.07
N TYR A 77 -10.96 12.44 5.29
CA TYR A 77 -10.56 11.21 5.96
C TYR A 77 -10.71 10.02 5.03
N VAL A 78 -9.69 9.15 5.01
CA VAL A 78 -9.68 7.96 4.16
C VAL A 78 -9.26 6.76 5.00
N ASP A 79 -10.12 5.75 5.04
CA ASP A 79 -9.77 4.39 5.48
C ASP A 79 -9.31 3.58 4.27
N PHE A 80 -8.10 3.04 4.34
CA PHE A 80 -7.58 2.07 3.38
C PHE A 80 -7.72 0.66 3.93
N LEU A 81 -8.13 -0.26 3.07
CA LEU A 81 -8.20 -1.68 3.34
C LEU A 81 -7.52 -2.44 2.21
N ALA A 82 -6.92 -3.57 2.56
CA ALA A 82 -6.37 -4.49 1.59
C ALA A 82 -6.54 -5.93 2.05
N SER A 83 -6.68 -6.85 1.10
CA SER A 83 -6.78 -8.28 1.34
C SER A 83 -5.93 -9.04 0.33
N VAL A 84 -5.21 -10.04 0.78
CA VAL A 84 -4.70 -11.13 -0.06
C VAL A 84 -5.55 -12.36 0.21
N GLY A 85 -6.02 -13.02 -0.85
CA GLY A 85 -6.91 -14.17 -0.72
C GLY A 85 -7.39 -14.67 -2.06
N LYS A 86 -7.67 -15.98 -2.17
CA LYS A 86 -8.24 -16.59 -3.38
C LYS A 86 -7.43 -16.29 -4.65
N GLY A 87 -6.10 -16.24 -4.53
CA GLY A 87 -5.19 -15.95 -5.64
C GLY A 87 -5.20 -14.50 -6.13
N LYS A 88 -5.70 -13.54 -5.34
CA LYS A 88 -5.79 -12.12 -5.71
C LYS A 88 -5.32 -11.22 -4.58
N VAL A 89 -4.89 -10.03 -4.95
CA VAL A 89 -4.74 -8.90 -4.03
C VAL A 89 -5.79 -7.86 -4.40
N LYS A 90 -6.45 -7.31 -3.37
CA LYS A 90 -7.39 -6.20 -3.50
C LYS A 90 -6.99 -5.10 -2.53
N VAL A 91 -7.01 -3.85 -2.98
CA VAL A 91 -6.80 -2.63 -2.18
C VAL A 91 -7.95 -1.69 -2.45
N TRP A 92 -8.60 -1.15 -1.43
CA TRP A 92 -9.73 -0.24 -1.62
C TRP A 92 -9.82 0.80 -0.51
N SER A 93 -10.59 1.85 -0.77
CA SER A 93 -10.81 2.94 0.18
C SER A 93 -12.27 3.12 0.58
N LYS A 94 -12.46 3.65 1.78
CA LYS A 94 -13.66 4.40 2.19
C LYS A 94 -13.23 5.85 2.41
N VAL A 95 -14.03 6.79 1.93
CA VAL A 95 -13.69 8.22 1.96
C VAL A 95 -14.84 8.99 2.59
N ASP A 96 -14.50 9.83 3.55
CA ASP A 96 -15.37 10.83 4.16
C ASP A 96 -14.80 12.23 3.85
N ASP A 97 -15.68 13.16 3.46
CA ASP A 97 -15.34 14.54 3.05
C ASP A 97 -14.20 14.65 2.03
N GLY A 98 -14.25 13.84 0.97
CA GLY A 98 -13.21 13.75 -0.06
C GLY A 98 -12.95 15.01 -0.88
N GLU A 99 -13.86 15.99 -0.87
CA GLU A 99 -13.78 17.19 -1.71
C GLU A 99 -12.53 18.02 -1.44
N PHE A 100 -12.06 18.08 -0.18
CA PHE A 100 -10.86 18.83 0.17
C PHE A 100 -9.60 18.24 -0.51
N ALA A 101 -9.36 16.94 -0.37
CA ALA A 101 -8.23 16.28 -1.04
C ALA A 101 -8.34 16.32 -2.58
N VAL A 102 -9.56 16.26 -3.12
CA VAL A 102 -9.80 16.41 -4.57
C VAL A 102 -9.47 17.84 -5.03
N GLY A 103 -9.87 18.86 -4.27
CA GLY A 103 -9.58 20.26 -4.57
C GLY A 103 -8.09 20.58 -4.56
N LEU A 104 -7.31 19.88 -3.72
CA LEU A 104 -5.85 19.94 -3.69
C LEU A 104 -5.16 19.15 -4.82
N GLY A 105 -5.91 18.35 -5.59
CA GLY A 105 -5.35 17.50 -6.65
C GLY A 105 -4.49 16.35 -6.11
N LEU A 106 -4.69 15.93 -4.86
CA LEU A 106 -3.90 14.87 -4.24
C LEU A 106 -4.27 13.51 -4.85
N VAL A 107 -3.25 12.78 -5.27
CA VAL A 107 -3.40 11.46 -5.91
C VAL A 107 -2.52 10.42 -5.23
N ILE A 108 -2.90 9.15 -5.36
CA ILE A 108 -2.06 7.98 -5.08
C ILE A 108 -1.40 7.58 -6.39
N GLU A 109 -0.08 7.71 -6.45
CA GLU A 109 0.72 7.40 -7.65
C GLU A 109 1.23 5.96 -7.67
N LYS A 110 1.28 5.33 -6.49
CA LYS A 110 1.95 4.05 -6.29
C LYS A 110 1.37 3.25 -5.14
N VAL A 111 1.29 1.94 -5.34
CA VAL A 111 1.02 0.95 -4.29
C VAL A 111 2.20 -0.02 -4.23
N ILE A 112 2.67 -0.31 -3.02
CA ILE A 112 3.74 -1.28 -2.75
C ILE A 112 3.15 -2.33 -1.81
N VAL A 113 3.15 -3.59 -2.22
CA VAL A 113 2.71 -4.73 -1.40
C VAL A 113 3.92 -5.55 -1.01
N VAL A 114 4.04 -5.90 0.27
CA VAL A 114 5.14 -6.68 0.84
C VAL A 114 4.55 -7.89 1.57
N GLY A 115 5.10 -9.08 1.31
CA GLY A 115 4.76 -10.31 2.05
C GLY A 115 3.81 -11.26 1.32
N ALA A 116 3.11 -10.82 0.28
CA ALA A 116 2.30 -11.68 -0.59
C ALA A 116 3.15 -12.32 -1.72
N ALA A 117 2.57 -13.27 -2.45
CA ALA A 117 3.17 -13.76 -3.69
C ALA A 117 3.24 -12.64 -4.76
N GLY A 118 4.12 -12.82 -5.76
CA GLY A 118 4.15 -11.97 -6.96
C GLY A 118 2.88 -12.12 -7.81
N GLY A 119 2.70 -11.23 -8.77
CA GLY A 119 1.49 -11.17 -9.60
C GLY A 119 1.32 -9.81 -10.25
N SER A 120 1.00 -9.82 -11.55
CA SER A 120 0.90 -8.60 -12.36
C SER A 120 -0.18 -8.64 -13.45
N HIS A 121 -1.04 -9.66 -13.45
CA HIS A 121 -2.08 -9.83 -14.48
C HIS A 121 -3.48 -9.54 -13.93
N GLY A 122 -4.44 -9.34 -14.84
CA GLY A 122 -5.84 -9.14 -14.49
C GLY A 122 -6.11 -7.85 -13.71
N LEU A 123 -5.31 -6.80 -13.94
CA LEU A 123 -5.47 -5.51 -13.26
C LEU A 123 -6.87 -4.92 -13.54
N GLN A 124 -7.58 -4.60 -12.45
CA GLN A 124 -8.83 -3.87 -12.46
C GLN A 124 -8.73 -2.68 -11.53
N VAL A 125 -9.14 -1.52 -12.02
CA VAL A 125 -9.15 -0.26 -11.28
C VAL A 125 -10.54 0.33 -11.36
N GLU A 126 -11.14 0.61 -10.22
CA GLU A 126 -12.43 1.30 -10.09
C GLU A 126 -12.25 2.59 -9.31
N VAL A 127 -12.93 3.65 -9.73
CA VAL A 127 -13.02 4.93 -9.02
C VAL A 127 -14.48 5.34 -8.93
N ASP A 128 -14.98 5.64 -7.73
CA ASP A 128 -16.38 5.93 -7.40
C ASP A 128 -17.37 4.90 -7.98
N GLY A 129 -16.97 3.62 -8.00
CA GLY A 129 -17.77 2.51 -8.52
C GLY A 129 -17.77 2.36 -10.04
N GLN A 130 -16.99 3.19 -10.75
CA GLN A 130 -16.81 3.08 -12.20
C GLN A 130 -15.48 2.39 -12.53
N LEU A 131 -15.56 1.29 -13.28
CA LEU A 131 -14.38 0.60 -13.81
C LEU A 131 -13.68 1.48 -14.87
N LEU A 132 -12.37 1.66 -14.72
CA LEU A 132 -11.54 2.39 -15.67
C LEU A 132 -11.31 1.56 -16.94
N SER A 133 -11.27 2.23 -18.09
CA SER A 133 -10.94 1.57 -19.36
C SER A 133 -9.44 1.21 -19.42
N PRO A 134 -9.05 0.24 -20.26
CA PRO A 134 -7.63 -0.10 -20.45
C PRO A 134 -6.75 1.10 -20.85
N SER A 135 -7.30 2.06 -21.60
CA SER A 135 -6.60 3.28 -21.99
C SER A 135 -6.33 4.22 -20.82
N SER A 136 -7.16 4.22 -19.78
CA SER A 136 -6.96 5.03 -18.57
C SER A 136 -5.90 4.46 -17.63
N ILE A 137 -5.49 3.20 -17.85
CA ILE A 137 -4.48 2.50 -17.05
C ILE A 137 -3.25 2.12 -17.88
N SER A 138 -3.04 2.74 -19.05
CA SER A 138 -1.93 2.40 -19.97
C SER A 138 -0.55 2.64 -19.37
N GLU A 139 -0.44 3.62 -18.46
CA GLU A 139 0.81 3.97 -17.78
C GLU A 139 1.09 3.08 -16.55
N VAL A 140 0.13 2.22 -16.17
CA VAL A 140 0.28 1.38 -14.99
C VAL A 140 1.28 0.26 -15.28
N SER A 141 2.26 0.12 -14.39
CA SER A 141 3.34 -0.87 -14.51
C SER A 141 3.55 -1.62 -13.21
N PHE A 142 4.01 -2.87 -13.35
CA PHE A 142 4.34 -3.75 -12.25
C PHE A 142 5.86 -3.95 -12.15
N SER A 143 6.36 -4.00 -10.93
CA SER A 143 7.73 -4.44 -10.63
C SER A 143 7.70 -5.40 -9.45
N GLU A 144 8.38 -6.53 -9.56
CA GLU A 144 8.44 -7.56 -8.53
C GLU A 144 9.89 -7.72 -8.05
N THR A 145 10.08 -7.81 -6.74
CA THR A 145 11.38 -8.08 -6.11
C THR A 145 11.20 -9.19 -5.10
N ALA A 146 11.97 -10.27 -5.23
CA ALA A 146 12.00 -11.33 -4.23
C ALA A 146 12.55 -10.76 -2.92
N ILE A 147 11.87 -11.04 -1.81
CA ILE A 147 12.40 -10.69 -0.49
C ILE A 147 13.29 -11.86 -0.09
N GLU A 148 14.60 -11.64 -0.18
CA GLU A 148 15.56 -12.57 0.39
C GLU A 148 15.28 -12.66 1.89
N ASN A 149 14.95 -13.86 2.37
CA ASN A 149 14.83 -14.09 3.79
C ASN A 149 16.18 -13.70 4.42
N MET A 150 16.19 -12.67 5.27
CA MET A 150 17.35 -12.33 6.11
C MET A 150 17.57 -13.47 7.12
N GLY A 151 18.13 -14.62 6.70
CA GLY A 151 18.61 -15.73 7.53
C GLY A 151 17.62 -16.38 8.51
N MET A 152 16.33 -16.03 8.51
CA MET A 152 15.41 -16.35 9.61
C MET A 152 14.67 -17.71 9.49
N ALA A 153 15.06 -18.57 8.55
CA ALA A 153 14.34 -19.84 8.31
C ALA A 153 15.24 -21.10 8.31
N GLU A 154 16.49 -21.05 8.77
CA GLU A 154 17.36 -22.24 8.69
C GLU A 154 17.37 -23.16 9.93
N ASN A 155 16.72 -22.82 11.05
CA ASN A 155 16.83 -23.65 12.27
C ASN A 155 15.52 -23.96 13.00
N VAL A 156 14.41 -24.14 12.28
CA VAL A 156 13.24 -24.83 12.86
C VAL A 156 13.11 -26.20 12.19
N GLU A 157 13.55 -27.24 12.89
CA GLU A 157 13.30 -28.64 12.51
C GLU A 157 11.80 -28.81 12.22
N GLY A 158 11.47 -29.10 10.95
CA GLY A 158 10.09 -29.31 10.50
C GLY A 158 9.46 -28.17 9.69
N SER A 159 10.14 -27.04 9.43
CA SER A 159 9.60 -26.06 8.48
C SER A 159 9.83 -26.51 7.03
N THR A 160 8.79 -27.04 6.38
CA THR A 160 8.73 -27.11 4.93
C THR A 160 9.01 -25.71 4.38
N GLY A 161 10.08 -25.55 3.61
CA GLY A 161 10.63 -24.26 3.17
C GLY A 161 9.52 -23.26 2.80
N LYS A 162 9.28 -22.29 3.69
CA LYS A 162 8.30 -21.23 3.45
C LYS A 162 8.83 -20.38 2.31
N LYS A 163 8.15 -20.43 1.17
CA LYS A 163 8.37 -19.51 0.05
C LYS A 163 8.38 -18.09 0.62
N GLY A 164 9.50 -17.39 0.54
CA GLY A 164 9.60 -16.01 0.99
C GLY A 164 8.58 -15.15 0.27
N GLY A 165 7.95 -14.21 0.97
CA GLY A 165 7.09 -13.22 0.33
C GLY A 165 7.84 -12.42 -0.74
N MET A 166 7.11 -11.76 -1.63
CA MET A 166 7.66 -10.83 -2.61
C MET A 166 7.29 -9.39 -2.23
N MET A 167 8.03 -8.44 -2.78
CA MET A 167 7.61 -7.05 -2.90
C MET A 167 7.06 -6.84 -4.30
N VAL A 168 5.82 -6.36 -4.42
CA VAL A 168 5.18 -5.99 -5.69
C VAL A 168 4.89 -4.51 -5.67
N GLN A 169 5.38 -3.77 -6.65
CA GLN A 169 5.08 -2.37 -6.87
C GLN A 169 4.13 -2.22 -8.05
N VAL A 170 3.07 -1.44 -7.86
CA VAL A 170 2.14 -0.98 -8.89
C VAL A 170 2.32 0.53 -9.02
N GLY A 171 3.00 0.98 -10.07
CA GLY A 171 3.31 2.39 -10.33
C GLY A 171 2.57 2.94 -11.55
N GLY A 172 2.63 4.25 -11.76
CA GLY A 172 1.93 4.92 -12.86
C GLY A 172 0.43 5.12 -12.60
N LEU A 173 0.00 5.02 -11.34
CA LEU A 173 -1.36 5.30 -10.92
C LEU A 173 -1.60 6.82 -10.86
N ALA A 174 -2.87 7.21 -10.90
CA ALA A 174 -3.31 8.58 -10.67
C ALA A 174 -4.67 8.56 -9.95
N LEU A 175 -4.79 7.78 -8.87
CA LEU A 175 -6.04 7.60 -8.15
C LEU A 175 -6.29 8.82 -7.26
N PRO A 176 -7.39 9.57 -7.43
CA PRO A 176 -7.67 10.72 -6.56
C PRO A 176 -7.87 10.26 -5.12
N LEU A 177 -7.12 10.85 -4.18
CA LEU A 177 -7.14 10.42 -2.79
C LEU A 177 -8.53 10.58 -2.14
N GLY A 178 -9.22 11.68 -2.47
CA GLY A 178 -10.56 11.97 -1.98
C GLY A 178 -11.70 11.27 -2.73
N LYS A 179 -11.41 10.23 -3.51
CA LYS A 179 -12.42 9.40 -4.18
C LYS A 179 -12.33 7.95 -3.72
N LYS A 180 -13.48 7.27 -3.70
CA LYS A 180 -13.49 5.83 -3.40
C LYS A 180 -12.79 5.12 -4.54
N PHE A 181 -11.88 4.20 -4.24
CA PHE A 181 -11.26 3.39 -5.27
C PHE A 181 -11.22 1.91 -4.88
N SER A 182 -11.05 1.06 -5.89
CA SER A 182 -10.67 -0.35 -5.74
C SER A 182 -9.62 -0.70 -6.79
N LEU A 183 -8.55 -1.36 -6.37
CA LEU A 183 -7.44 -1.84 -7.18
C LEU A 183 -7.33 -3.35 -6.93
N THR A 184 -7.48 -4.17 -7.96
CA THR A 184 -7.41 -5.63 -7.86
C THR A 184 -6.49 -6.20 -8.93
N TRP A 185 -5.67 -7.18 -8.60
CA TRP A 185 -4.89 -7.96 -9.56
C TRP A 185 -4.71 -9.39 -9.09
N GLU A 186 -4.32 -10.25 -10.02
CA GLU A 186 -4.18 -11.69 -9.81
C GLU A 186 -2.73 -12.04 -9.45
N LEU A 187 -2.58 -12.95 -8.50
CA LEU A 187 -1.31 -13.48 -8.07
C LEU A 187 -0.83 -14.58 -9.02
N ASN A 188 0.48 -14.71 -9.14
CA ASN A 188 1.12 -15.86 -9.79
C ASN A 188 0.94 -17.08 -8.89
N VAL A 189 -0.23 -17.70 -8.91
CA VAL A 189 -0.50 -18.92 -8.15
C VAL A 189 0.37 -20.02 -8.75
N THR A 190 1.41 -20.41 -8.02
CA THR A 190 2.09 -21.67 -8.32
C THR A 190 1.16 -22.77 -7.85
N SER A 191 0.44 -23.40 -8.78
CA SER A 191 -0.20 -24.69 -8.51
C SER A 191 0.87 -25.62 -7.95
N GLY A 192 0.79 -25.93 -6.66
CA GLY A 192 1.59 -27.00 -6.09
C GLY A 192 1.22 -28.33 -6.77
N PRO A 193 2.20 -29.25 -6.94
CA PRO A 193 1.91 -30.60 -7.43
C PRO A 193 0.95 -31.37 -6.52
#